data_AF-A0A836U7W8-F1
#
_entry.id   AF-A0A836U7W8-F1
#
_cell.length_a   1.000
_cell.length_b   1.000
_cell.length_c   1.000
_cell.angle_alpha   90.00
_cell.angle_beta   90.00
_cell.angle_gamma   90.00
#
_symmetry.space_group_name_H-M   'P 1'
#
loop_
_entity.id
_entity.type
_entity.pdbx_description
1 polymer ?
#
loop_
_entity_poly.entity_id
_entity_poly.type
_entity_poly.pdbx_seq_one_letter_code
_entity_poly.pdbx_strand_id
1 'polypeptide(L)'
;MTSEYVFTKPFQQDPTNRHTEGLDAIVADVRSDAALQAEIQHLRRRFNEAQQGVVHGDLHTGSVMVKGRETRVIDGEFAFYGPIAFDVGALLANYLLAWYAYAEADRVALLQSIEASWSAYGLSFGPSPQLQSIWRESIQFAGVKMLRRILGAAHVEDIESIEDVAERCAVETRAITCGRTLVIDPPRPEDLPARLVSA
;
A
#
# COMPACT_ATOMS: atom_id res chain seq x y z
N MET A 1 9.89 15.08 3.44
CA MET A 1 10.61 13.97 2.79
C MET A 1 9.64 12.87 2.35
N THR A 2 8.89 12.23 3.27
CA THR A 2 7.94 11.15 2.96
C THR A 2 6.89 11.52 1.90
N SER A 3 6.31 12.72 1.98
CA SER A 3 5.27 13.17 1.04
C SER A 3 5.74 13.14 -0.42
N GLU A 4 6.98 13.55 -0.69
CA GLU A 4 7.54 13.58 -2.05
C GLU A 4 7.77 12.17 -2.60
N TYR A 5 8.37 11.28 -1.80
CA TYR A 5 8.70 9.91 -2.21
C TYR A 5 7.49 8.97 -2.27
N VAL A 6 6.38 9.33 -1.61
CA VAL A 6 5.15 8.54 -1.63
C VAL A 6 4.16 9.07 -2.68
N PHE A 7 3.98 10.38 -2.80
CA PHE A 7 2.87 10.96 -3.58
C PHE A 7 3.28 11.79 -4.79
N THR A 8 4.57 12.01 -5.04
CA THR A 8 5.02 12.89 -6.13
C THR A 8 6.00 12.20 -7.05
N LYS A 9 7.18 11.82 -6.55
CA LYS A 9 8.27 11.29 -7.37
C LYS A 9 7.88 10.06 -8.20
N PRO A 10 7.25 9.00 -7.65
CA PRO A 10 6.91 7.80 -8.44
C PRO A 10 6.00 8.08 -9.65
N PHE A 11 5.20 9.14 -9.55
CA PHE A 11 4.15 9.51 -10.48
C PHE A 11 4.57 10.57 -11.51
N GLN A 12 5.86 10.91 -11.55
CA GLN A 12 6.46 11.80 -12.54
C GLN A 12 7.81 11.23 -13.02
N GLN A 13 8.42 11.89 -14.01
CA GLN A 13 9.82 11.64 -14.36
C GLN A 13 10.71 12.16 -13.22
N ASP A 14 11.41 11.27 -12.52
CA ASP A 14 12.34 11.60 -11.45
C ASP A 14 13.53 10.62 -11.50
N PRO A 15 14.79 11.09 -11.37
CA PRO A 15 15.98 10.25 -11.50
C PRO A 15 16.13 9.21 -10.38
N THR A 16 15.35 9.31 -9.30
CA THR A 16 15.36 8.32 -8.21
C THR A 16 14.44 7.13 -8.48
N ASN A 17 13.54 7.23 -9.45
CA ASN A 17 12.63 6.14 -9.81
C ASN A 17 13.37 5.05 -10.59
N ARG A 18 13.05 3.80 -10.30
CA ARG A 18 13.45 2.63 -11.09
C ARG A 18 12.31 1.61 -11.10
N HIS A 19 12.30 0.73 -12.09
CA HIS A 19 11.33 -0.37 -12.20
C HIS A 19 11.97 -1.50 -13.03
N THR A 20 11.44 -2.73 -12.90
CA THR A 20 11.92 -3.87 -13.70
C THR A 20 11.73 -3.63 -15.21
N GLU A 21 12.70 -4.09 -16.01
CA GLU A 21 12.61 -4.05 -17.47
C GLU A 21 11.30 -4.67 -17.97
N GLY A 22 10.64 -4.00 -18.92
CA GLY A 22 9.34 -4.41 -19.46
C GLY A 22 8.13 -3.71 -18.84
N LEU A 23 8.29 -2.97 -17.74
CA LEU A 23 7.20 -2.21 -17.12
C LEU A 23 6.99 -0.80 -17.72
N ASP A 24 7.81 -0.37 -18.68
CA ASP A 24 7.77 1.02 -19.20
C ASP A 24 6.39 1.46 -19.66
N ALA A 25 5.65 0.58 -20.34
CA ALA A 25 4.30 0.88 -20.83
C ALA A 25 3.31 1.12 -19.68
N ILE A 26 3.21 0.20 -18.72
CA ILE A 26 2.26 0.35 -17.60
C ILE A 26 2.67 1.50 -16.65
N VAL A 27 3.96 1.78 -16.51
CA VAL A 27 4.45 2.94 -15.75
C VAL A 27 4.07 4.25 -16.45
N ALA A 28 4.19 4.31 -17.79
CA ALA A 28 3.71 5.45 -18.57
C ALA A 28 2.19 5.63 -18.44
N ASP A 29 1.42 4.53 -18.44
CA ASP A 29 -0.03 4.57 -18.22
C ASP A 29 -0.37 5.15 -16.85
N VAL A 30 0.31 4.71 -15.77
CA VAL A 30 0.11 5.26 -14.41
C VAL A 30 0.38 6.77 -14.37
N ARG A 31 1.46 7.22 -15.02
CA ARG A 31 1.86 8.64 -15.01
C ARG A 31 0.98 9.53 -15.90
N SER A 32 0.31 8.96 -16.89
CA SER A 32 -0.57 9.68 -17.82
C SER A 32 -2.06 9.63 -17.44
N ASP A 33 -2.45 8.76 -16.52
CA ASP A 33 -3.83 8.60 -16.03
C ASP A 33 -4.27 9.78 -15.16
N ALA A 34 -4.97 10.74 -15.77
CA ALA A 34 -5.40 11.97 -15.10
C ALA A 34 -6.31 11.74 -13.87
N ALA A 35 -7.16 10.70 -13.91
CA ALA A 35 -8.05 10.39 -12.79
C ALA A 35 -7.25 9.86 -11.60
N LEU A 36 -6.30 8.95 -11.86
CA LEU A 36 -5.40 8.44 -10.85
C LEU A 36 -4.52 9.53 -10.24
N GLN A 37 -3.97 10.41 -11.08
CA GLN A 37 -3.17 11.55 -10.61
C GLN A 37 -4.00 12.49 -9.71
N ALA A 38 -5.26 12.75 -10.06
CA ALA A 38 -6.14 13.60 -9.23
C ALA A 38 -6.40 12.99 -7.85
N GLU A 39 -6.66 11.68 -7.77
CA GLU A 39 -6.85 10.97 -6.50
C GLU A 39 -5.56 10.91 -5.68
N ILE A 40 -4.39 10.68 -6.30
CA ILE A 40 -3.10 10.72 -5.60
C ILE A 40 -2.84 12.11 -5.01
N GLN A 41 -3.14 13.19 -5.74
CA GLN A 41 -3.02 14.55 -5.21
C GLN A 41 -4.02 14.83 -4.10
N HIS A 42 -5.23 14.26 -4.15
CA HIS A 42 -6.18 14.31 -3.04
C HIS A 42 -5.61 13.64 -1.79
N LEU A 43 -5.08 12.42 -1.91
CA LEU A 43 -4.45 11.68 -0.81
C LEU A 43 -3.21 12.40 -0.27
N ARG A 44 -2.43 13.07 -1.13
CA ARG A 44 -1.31 13.92 -0.70
C ARG A 44 -1.78 15.08 0.17
N ARG A 45 -2.87 15.78 -0.21
CA ARG A 45 -3.46 16.84 0.63
C ARG A 45 -3.94 16.27 1.96
N ARG A 46 -4.63 15.13 1.94
CA ARG A 46 -5.03 14.42 3.16
C ARG A 46 -3.85 14.09 4.06
N PHE A 47 -2.75 13.58 3.50
CA PHE A 47 -1.51 13.30 4.24
C PHE A 47 -0.90 14.56 4.88
N ASN A 48 -0.89 15.68 4.15
CA ASN A 48 -0.28 16.93 4.64
C ASN A 48 -1.16 17.71 5.63
N GLU A 49 -2.49 17.59 5.53
CA GLU A 49 -3.43 18.50 6.21
C GLU A 49 -4.29 17.80 7.28
N ALA A 50 -4.53 16.49 7.18
CA ALA A 50 -5.38 15.80 8.15
C ALA A 50 -4.72 15.74 9.52
N GLN A 51 -5.46 16.13 10.56
CA GLN A 51 -5.00 16.11 11.95
C GLN A 51 -5.89 15.15 12.77
N GLN A 52 -5.78 13.85 12.50
CA GLN A 52 -6.64 12.83 13.14
C GLN A 52 -5.98 12.14 14.33
N GLY A 53 -4.66 11.95 14.31
CA GLY A 53 -3.91 11.35 15.42
C GLY A 53 -2.42 11.27 15.14
N VAL A 54 -1.63 10.88 16.14
CA VAL A 54 -0.21 10.57 15.94
C VAL A 54 -0.11 9.24 15.20
N VAL A 55 0.43 9.29 13.99
CA VAL A 55 0.73 8.12 13.16
C VAL A 55 2.21 7.80 13.25
N HIS A 56 2.56 6.54 13.03
CA HIS A 56 3.92 6.05 12.88
C HIS A 56 4.59 6.61 11.62
N GLY A 57 3.85 6.75 10.52
CA GLY A 57 4.34 7.39 9.30
C GLY A 57 5.18 6.51 8.36
N ASP A 58 5.52 5.27 8.77
CA ASP A 58 6.08 4.25 7.87
C ASP A 58 5.87 2.82 8.40
N LEU A 59 4.64 2.50 8.83
CA LEU A 59 4.28 1.17 9.36
C LEU A 59 4.23 0.11 8.24
N HIS A 60 5.39 -0.38 7.81
CA HIS A 60 5.52 -1.53 6.91
C HIS A 60 5.92 -2.80 7.67
N THR A 61 5.91 -3.96 7.01
CA THR A 61 6.25 -5.26 7.63
C THR A 61 7.66 -5.28 8.23
N GLY A 62 8.63 -4.58 7.62
CA GLY A 62 9.97 -4.38 8.21
C GLY A 62 10.02 -3.58 9.52
N SER A 63 8.96 -2.85 9.88
CA SER A 63 8.83 -2.07 11.13
C SER A 63 8.04 -2.84 12.20
N VAL A 64 7.80 -4.13 11.97
CA VAL A 64 7.08 -5.02 12.89
C VAL A 64 7.94 -6.25 13.19
N MET A 65 8.33 -6.42 14.45
CA MET A 65 9.03 -7.60 14.93
C MET A 65 8.04 -8.59 15.54
N VAL A 66 8.18 -9.86 15.17
CA VAL A 66 7.34 -10.96 15.67
C VAL A 66 8.21 -12.04 16.32
N LYS A 67 7.75 -12.56 17.47
CA LYS A 67 8.35 -13.73 18.14
C LYS A 67 7.26 -14.56 18.79
N GLY A 68 6.92 -15.71 18.18
CA GLY A 68 5.83 -16.55 18.67
C GLY A 68 4.50 -15.79 18.65
N ARG A 69 3.95 -15.48 19.83
CA ARG A 69 2.71 -14.71 19.99
C ARG A 69 2.93 -13.22 20.31
N GLU A 70 4.18 -12.78 20.38
CA GLU A 70 4.53 -11.39 20.66
C GLU A 70 4.75 -10.61 19.37
N THR A 71 4.19 -9.40 19.33
CA THR A 71 4.37 -8.44 18.23
C THR A 71 4.80 -7.10 18.80
N ARG A 72 5.85 -6.51 18.22
CA ARG A 72 6.37 -5.19 18.58
C ARG A 72 6.51 -4.32 17.34
N VAL A 73 5.88 -3.16 17.35
CA VAL A 73 6.12 -2.11 16.36
C VAL A 73 7.35 -1.31 16.78
N ILE A 74 8.26 -1.05 15.85
CA ILE A 74 9.52 -0.34 16.05
C ILE A 74 9.66 0.79 15.04
N ASP A 75 10.66 1.65 15.20
CA ASP A 75 11.09 2.62 14.18
C ASP A 75 10.07 3.73 13.83
N GLY A 76 9.52 4.36 14.87
CA GLY A 76 8.61 5.52 14.73
C GLY A 76 9.29 6.84 14.35
N GLU A 77 10.40 6.82 13.60
CA GLU A 77 11.15 8.05 13.24
C GLU A 77 10.39 8.99 12.31
N PHE A 78 9.40 8.45 11.58
CA PHE A 78 8.50 9.21 10.70
C PHE A 78 7.22 9.69 11.40
N ALA A 79 7.12 9.56 12.72
CA ALA A 79 5.89 9.85 13.43
C ALA A 79 5.51 11.34 13.34
N PHE A 80 4.22 11.59 13.07
CA PHE A 80 3.66 12.94 12.99
C PHE A 80 2.17 12.92 13.27
N TYR A 81 1.55 14.10 13.45
CA TYR A 81 0.10 14.21 13.58
C TYR A 81 -0.53 14.22 12.19
N GLY A 82 -1.23 13.15 11.83
CA GLY A 82 -1.61 12.86 10.45
C GLY A 82 -2.94 12.10 10.32
N PRO A 83 -3.25 11.59 9.12
CA PRO A 83 -4.42 10.75 8.88
C PRO A 83 -4.21 9.33 9.42
N ILE A 84 -5.07 8.89 10.34
CA ILE A 84 -4.98 7.57 11.01
C ILE A 84 -5.05 6.39 10.03
N ALA A 85 -5.70 6.59 8.88
CA ALA A 85 -5.79 5.61 7.80
C ALA A 85 -4.44 5.33 7.11
N PHE A 86 -3.46 6.22 7.24
CA PHE A 86 -2.17 6.08 6.54
C PHE A 86 -1.35 4.90 7.04
N ASP A 87 -1.29 4.66 8.35
CA ASP A 87 -0.55 3.52 8.91
C ASP A 87 -1.23 2.20 8.60
N VAL A 88 -2.58 2.17 8.66
CA VAL A 88 -3.35 0.99 8.26
C VAL A 88 -3.09 0.69 6.78
N GLY A 89 -3.18 1.69 5.91
CA GLY A 89 -2.88 1.54 4.48
C GLY A 89 -1.45 1.09 4.21
N ALA A 90 -0.46 1.62 4.95
CA ALA A 90 0.93 1.22 4.83
C ALA A 90 1.13 -0.26 5.20
N LEU A 91 0.53 -0.74 6.29
CA LEU A 91 0.62 -2.14 6.70
C LEU A 91 -0.04 -3.06 5.67
N LEU A 92 -1.28 -2.73 5.27
CA LEU A 92 -2.03 -3.52 4.30
C LEU A 92 -1.34 -3.58 2.94
N ALA A 93 -0.72 -2.49 2.47
CA ALA A 93 0.03 -2.48 1.22
C ALA A 93 1.14 -3.54 1.19
N ASN A 94 1.84 -3.74 2.30
CA ASN A 94 2.93 -4.72 2.35
C ASN A 94 2.39 -6.15 2.34
N TYR A 95 1.27 -6.43 3.03
CA TYR A 95 0.60 -7.72 2.89
C TYR A 95 0.10 -7.98 1.46
N LEU A 96 -0.40 -6.95 0.78
CA LEU A 96 -0.86 -7.04 -0.61
C LEU A 96 0.30 -7.28 -1.58
N LEU A 97 1.44 -6.59 -1.41
CA LEU A 97 2.64 -6.83 -2.21
C LEU A 97 3.16 -8.26 -2.01
N ALA A 98 3.25 -8.71 -0.75
CA ALA A 98 3.58 -10.09 -0.42
C ALA A 98 2.59 -11.08 -1.06
N TRP A 99 1.29 -10.77 -1.07
CA TRP A 99 0.26 -11.64 -1.66
C TRP A 99 0.52 -11.89 -3.15
N TYR A 100 0.95 -10.86 -3.89
CA TYR A 100 1.30 -11.01 -5.30
C TYR A 100 2.61 -11.78 -5.52
N ALA A 101 3.55 -11.72 -4.57
CA ALA A 101 4.87 -12.34 -4.66
C ALA A 101 4.91 -13.83 -4.26
N TYR A 102 4.12 -14.24 -3.26
CA TYR A 102 4.17 -15.61 -2.73
C TYR A 102 3.14 -16.57 -3.35
N ALA A 103 3.31 -17.86 -3.03
CA ALA A 103 2.46 -18.96 -3.48
C ALA A 103 1.08 -18.98 -2.79
N GLU A 104 0.17 -19.81 -3.31
CA GLU A 104 -1.23 -19.86 -2.87
C GLU A 104 -1.42 -20.15 -1.37
N ALA A 105 -0.61 -21.05 -0.79
CA ALA A 105 -0.69 -21.36 0.63
C ALA A 105 -0.43 -20.12 1.51
N ASP A 106 0.56 -19.31 1.15
CA ASP A 106 0.92 -18.07 1.87
C ASP A 106 -0.11 -16.96 1.63
N ARG A 107 -0.70 -16.90 0.43
CA ARG A 107 -1.76 -15.94 0.07
C ARG A 107 -2.96 -16.04 0.99
N VAL A 108 -3.35 -17.25 1.41
CA VAL A 108 -4.45 -17.45 2.37
C VAL A 108 -4.11 -16.83 3.72
N ALA A 109 -2.90 -17.06 4.24
CA ALA A 109 -2.45 -16.49 5.52
C ALA A 109 -2.33 -14.96 5.47
N LEU A 110 -1.91 -14.40 4.33
CA LEU A 110 -1.84 -12.95 4.12
C LEU A 110 -3.23 -12.30 4.10
N LEU A 111 -4.21 -12.93 3.44
CA LEU A 111 -5.61 -12.46 3.47
C LEU A 111 -6.20 -12.52 4.89
N GLN A 112 -5.95 -13.61 5.62
CA GLN A 112 -6.34 -13.72 7.03
C GLN A 112 -5.67 -12.64 7.89
N SER A 113 -4.42 -12.29 7.59
CA SER A 113 -3.70 -11.22 8.30
C SER A 113 -4.30 -9.84 8.03
N ILE A 114 -4.74 -9.57 6.79
CA ILE A 114 -5.45 -8.33 6.43
C ILE A 114 -6.80 -8.26 7.17
N GLU A 115 -7.60 -9.32 7.13
CA GLU A 115 -8.90 -9.40 7.79
C GLU A 115 -8.78 -9.26 9.32
N ALA A 116 -7.82 -9.96 9.92
CA ALA A 116 -7.55 -9.90 11.36
C ALA A 116 -7.06 -8.51 11.78
N SER A 117 -6.20 -7.88 10.98
CA SER A 117 -5.70 -6.52 11.25
C SER A 117 -6.84 -5.50 11.24
N TRP A 118 -7.72 -5.55 10.23
CA TRP A 118 -8.87 -4.66 10.17
C TRP A 118 -9.89 -4.91 11.28
N SER A 119 -10.17 -6.19 11.57
CA SER A 119 -11.08 -6.58 12.65
C SER A 119 -10.57 -6.08 14.01
N ALA A 120 -9.28 -6.28 14.30
CA ALA A 120 -8.64 -5.80 15.53
C ALA A 120 -8.64 -4.27 15.62
N TYR A 121 -8.40 -3.58 14.50
CA TYR A 121 -8.50 -2.12 14.43
C TYR A 121 -9.91 -1.65 14.77
N GLY A 122 -10.95 -2.21 14.12
CA GLY A 122 -12.35 -1.85 14.37
C GLY A 122 -12.79 -2.11 15.82
N LEU A 123 -12.38 -3.24 16.40
CA LEU A 123 -12.65 -3.54 17.82
C LEU A 123 -11.97 -2.54 18.76
N SER A 124 -10.73 -2.15 18.47
CA SER A 124 -9.97 -1.21 19.31
C SER A 124 -10.46 0.24 19.15
N PHE A 125 -10.88 0.62 17.95
CA PHE A 125 -11.43 1.94 17.65
C PHE A 125 -12.84 2.13 18.25
N GLY A 126 -13.60 1.04 18.32
CA GLY A 126 -14.98 1.02 18.78
C GLY A 126 -15.99 1.28 17.64
N PRO A 127 -17.28 0.95 17.86
CA PRO A 127 -18.32 1.12 16.84
C PRO A 127 -18.46 2.58 16.42
N SER A 128 -18.25 2.86 15.14
CA SER A 128 -18.20 4.22 14.62
C SER A 128 -18.53 4.26 13.13
N PRO A 129 -19.38 5.19 12.67
CA PRO A 129 -19.65 5.38 11.24
C PRO A 129 -18.39 5.80 10.46
N GLN A 130 -17.38 6.37 11.13
CA GLN A 130 -16.10 6.74 10.54
C GLN A 130 -15.26 5.52 10.10
N LEU A 131 -15.53 4.31 10.61
CA LEU A 131 -14.78 3.11 10.19
C LEU A 131 -14.88 2.85 8.68
N GLN A 132 -16.01 3.19 8.06
CA GLN A 132 -16.17 3.04 6.60
C GLN A 132 -15.26 3.99 5.83
N SER A 133 -15.14 5.25 6.25
CA SER A 133 -14.26 6.21 5.59
C SER A 133 -12.79 5.93 5.89
N ILE A 134 -12.46 5.45 7.10
CA ILE A 134 -11.11 5.02 7.46
C ILE A 134 -10.68 3.84 6.59
N TRP A 135 -11.52 2.82 6.42
CA TRP A 135 -11.21 1.69 5.52
C TRP A 135 -10.95 2.17 4.10
N ARG A 136 -11.88 2.97 3.55
CA ARG A 136 -11.77 3.51 2.20
C ARG A 136 -10.43 4.23 2.01
N GLU A 137 -10.11 5.16 2.89
CA GLU A 137 -8.87 5.94 2.84
C GLU A 137 -7.63 5.06 3.06
N SER A 138 -7.72 4.03 3.91
CA SER A 138 -6.63 3.07 4.15
C SER A 138 -6.31 2.28 2.89
N ILE A 139 -7.32 1.79 2.17
CA ILE A 139 -7.15 1.06 0.91
C ILE A 139 -6.59 1.96 -0.20
N GLN A 140 -7.03 3.22 -0.25
CA GLN A 140 -6.45 4.18 -1.18
C GLN A 140 -4.97 4.46 -0.87
N PHE A 141 -4.61 4.68 0.40
CA PHE A 141 -3.20 4.78 0.80
C PHE A 141 -2.42 3.48 0.53
N ALA A 142 -3.06 2.32 0.67
CA ALA A 142 -2.44 1.05 0.33
C ALA A 142 -2.10 0.98 -1.16
N GLY A 143 -3.02 1.37 -2.03
CA GLY A 143 -2.78 1.46 -3.48
C GLY A 143 -1.62 2.40 -3.83
N VAL A 144 -1.56 3.59 -3.23
CA VAL A 144 -0.42 4.51 -3.41
C VAL A 144 0.89 3.90 -2.92
N LYS A 145 0.87 3.24 -1.75
CA LYS A 145 2.06 2.57 -1.19
C LYS A 145 2.51 1.37 -2.05
N MET A 146 1.59 0.63 -2.67
CA MET A 146 1.94 -0.40 -3.65
C MET A 146 2.65 0.22 -4.86
N LEU A 147 2.05 1.25 -5.46
CA LEU A 147 2.61 1.92 -6.63
C LEU A 147 4.00 2.51 -6.32
N ARG A 148 4.18 3.21 -5.19
CA ARG A 148 5.48 3.81 -4.84
C ARG A 148 6.58 2.79 -4.54
N ARG A 149 6.23 1.56 -4.14
CA ARG A 149 7.19 0.46 -3.90
C ARG A 149 7.67 -0.21 -5.19
N ILE A 150 6.99 0.03 -6.32
CA ILE A 150 7.34 -0.54 -7.62
C ILE A 150 7.91 0.53 -8.56
N LEU A 151 7.33 1.73 -8.56
CA LEU A 151 7.69 2.83 -9.47
C LEU A 151 8.71 3.81 -8.88
N GLY A 152 8.93 3.76 -7.56
CA GLY A 152 9.69 4.76 -6.81
C GLY A 152 11.14 4.36 -6.58
N ALA A 153 11.77 5.01 -5.60
CA ALA A 153 13.18 4.76 -5.25
C ALA A 153 13.37 3.56 -4.31
N ALA A 154 12.41 3.32 -3.43
CA ALA A 154 12.53 2.36 -2.33
C ALA A 154 11.59 1.18 -2.56
N HIS A 155 12.17 0.06 -3.00
CA HIS A 155 11.45 -1.16 -3.34
C HIS A 155 11.11 -2.00 -2.10
N VAL A 156 10.49 -3.16 -2.32
CA VAL A 156 10.16 -4.14 -1.28
C VAL A 156 10.87 -5.46 -1.57
N GLU A 157 11.43 -6.08 -0.55
CA GLU A 157 12.21 -7.32 -0.67
C GLU A 157 11.37 -8.46 -1.26
N ASP A 158 10.09 -8.57 -0.87
CA ASP A 158 9.17 -9.62 -1.35
C ASP A 158 9.13 -9.73 -2.89
N ILE A 159 9.27 -8.61 -3.60
CA ILE A 159 9.27 -8.57 -5.07
C ILE A 159 10.70 -8.58 -5.63
N GLU A 160 11.62 -7.84 -5.01
CA GLU A 160 13.01 -7.72 -5.48
C GLU A 160 13.76 -9.06 -5.40
N SER A 161 13.40 -9.95 -4.47
CA SER A 161 13.99 -11.29 -4.34
C SER A 161 13.56 -12.27 -5.43
N ILE A 162 12.61 -11.92 -6.29
CA ILE A 162 12.21 -12.75 -7.44
C ILE A 162 13.32 -12.64 -8.50
N GLU A 163 14.11 -13.70 -8.65
CA GLU A 163 15.27 -13.73 -9.55
C GLU A 163 14.88 -13.74 -11.04
N ASP A 164 13.80 -14.43 -11.39
CA ASP A 164 13.28 -14.45 -12.76
C ASP A 164 12.64 -13.08 -13.09
N VAL A 165 13.30 -12.34 -13.99
CA VAL A 165 12.88 -11.00 -14.43
C VAL A 165 11.47 -11.01 -15.04
N ALA A 166 11.11 -12.05 -15.80
CA ALA A 166 9.80 -12.14 -16.41
C ALA A 166 8.72 -12.42 -15.38
N GLU A 167 9.00 -13.28 -14.39
CA GLU A 167 8.11 -13.52 -13.26
C GLU A 167 7.92 -12.24 -12.42
N ARG A 168 9.02 -11.56 -12.07
CA ARG A 168 8.98 -10.31 -11.31
C ARG A 168 8.17 -9.24 -12.04
N CYS A 169 8.42 -9.04 -13.33
CA CYS A 169 7.67 -8.11 -14.17
C CYS A 169 6.17 -8.46 -14.21
N ALA A 170 5.81 -9.75 -14.27
CA ALA A 170 4.41 -10.18 -14.22
C ALA A 170 3.75 -9.93 -12.85
N VAL A 171 4.47 -10.16 -11.75
CA VAL A 171 4.03 -9.85 -10.38
C VAL A 171 3.80 -8.35 -10.21
N GLU A 172 4.78 -7.54 -10.60
CA GLU A 172 4.70 -6.08 -10.53
C GLU A 172 3.57 -5.53 -11.40
N THR A 173 3.36 -6.07 -12.59
CA THR A 173 2.25 -5.67 -13.47
C THR A 173 0.90 -5.85 -12.77
N ARG A 174 0.64 -7.02 -12.17
CA ARG A 174 -0.60 -7.28 -11.42
C ARG A 174 -0.72 -6.37 -10.20
N ALA A 175 0.36 -6.19 -9.45
CA ALA A 175 0.38 -5.32 -8.29
C ALA A 175 0.14 -3.84 -8.65
N ILE A 176 0.67 -3.36 -9.79
CA ILE A 176 0.40 -2.02 -10.32
C ILE A 176 -1.07 -1.90 -10.71
N THR A 177 -1.62 -2.85 -11.49
CA THR A 177 -3.03 -2.85 -11.88
C THR A 177 -3.93 -2.79 -10.65
N CYS A 178 -3.68 -3.64 -9.66
CA CYS A 178 -4.41 -3.61 -8.40
C CYS A 178 -4.27 -2.27 -7.69
N GLY A 179 -3.04 -1.78 -7.50
CA GLY A 179 -2.76 -0.51 -6.84
C GLY A 179 -3.53 0.66 -7.46
N ARG A 180 -3.62 0.73 -8.80
CA ARG A 180 -4.45 1.72 -9.51
C ARG A 180 -5.92 1.59 -9.13
N THR A 181 -6.48 0.37 -9.17
CA THR A 181 -7.88 0.14 -8.82
C THR A 181 -8.19 0.49 -7.37
N LEU A 182 -7.29 0.19 -6.42
CA LEU A 182 -7.48 0.50 -5.00
C LEU A 182 -7.50 2.01 -4.73
N VAL A 183 -6.75 2.80 -5.50
CA VAL A 183 -6.78 4.27 -5.40
C VAL A 183 -8.10 4.84 -5.92
N ILE A 184 -8.58 4.36 -7.07
CA ILE A 184 -9.77 4.88 -7.76
C ILE A 184 -11.08 4.36 -7.15
N ASP A 185 -11.16 3.05 -6.96
CA ASP A 185 -12.37 2.31 -6.56
C ASP A 185 -12.05 1.32 -5.41
N PRO A 186 -11.73 1.85 -4.22
CA PRO A 186 -11.42 1.03 -3.04
C PRO A 186 -12.61 0.13 -2.68
N PRO A 187 -12.45 -1.22 -2.68
CA PRO A 187 -13.51 -2.14 -2.32
C PRO A 187 -13.88 -2.04 -0.83
N ARG A 188 -15.05 -2.56 -0.47
CA ARG A 188 -15.39 -2.85 0.93
C ARG A 188 -14.51 -4.01 1.46
N PRO A 189 -14.37 -4.17 2.79
CA PRO A 189 -13.54 -5.23 3.37
C PRO A 189 -13.84 -6.63 2.82
N GLU A 190 -15.12 -6.98 2.72
CA GLU A 190 -15.59 -8.28 2.23
C GLU A 190 -15.32 -8.53 0.73
N ASP A 191 -15.17 -7.45 -0.04
CA ASP A 191 -14.99 -7.51 -1.50
C ASP A 191 -13.50 -7.48 -1.89
N LEU A 192 -12.58 -7.23 -0.94
CA LEU A 192 -11.14 -7.14 -1.20
C LEU A 192 -10.55 -8.42 -1.82
N PRO A 193 -10.85 -9.65 -1.35
CA PRO A 193 -10.29 -10.86 -1.95
C PRO A 193 -10.67 -11.02 -3.43
N ALA A 194 -11.92 -10.73 -3.80
CA ALA A 194 -12.37 -10.77 -5.19
C ALA A 194 -11.67 -9.70 -6.05
N ARG A 195 -11.33 -8.54 -5.46
CA ARG A 195 -10.57 -7.50 -6.14
C ARG A 195 -9.15 -7.95 -6.50
N LEU A 196 -8.47 -8.70 -5.62
CA LEU A 196 -7.08 -9.12 -5.87
C LEU A 196 -6.94 -10.11 -7.02
N VAL A 197 -7.95 -10.96 -7.23
CA VAL A 197 -7.95 -11.99 -8.29
C VAL A 197 -8.37 -11.43 -9.65
N SER A 198 -9.10 -10.31 -9.66
CA SER A 198 -9.60 -9.67 -10.89
C SER A 198 -8.68 -8.59 -11.48
N ALA A 199 -7.59 -8.26 -10.77
CA ALA A 199 -6.59 -7.27 -11.16
C ALA A 199 -5.34 -7.94 -11.77
#